data_AF-A0A936JYS1-F1
#
_entry.id   AF-A0A936JYS1-F1
#
_cell.length_a   1.000
_cell.length_b   1.000
_cell.length_c   1.000
_cell.angle_alpha   90.00
_cell.angle_beta   90.00
_cell.angle_gamma   90.00
#
_symmetry.space_group_name_H-M   'P 1'
#
loop_
_entity.id
_entity.type
_entity.pdbx_description
1 polymer ?
#
loop_
_entity_poly.entity_id
_entity_poly.type
_entity_poly.pdbx_seq_one_letter_code
_entity_poly.pdbx_strand_id
1 'polypeptide(L)'
;MNRILICLLLFLPVVSFAQEWKTFNQADILFTVKYPANWVNKIKEGKRVFFTSPAENDTDDFYQNINISVTTNAVFGTSLKVKDAIQSIADEVKKTLDEFNEESRSSFTWNGLDAFEITYTGYSRSGKLAVRVTQRICFYKTRLYLLTYTALKSDDVYAATAKQIISTIKFKP
;
A
#
# COMPACT_ATOMS: atom_id res chain seq x y z
N MET A 1 -1.76 -27.31 61.85
CA MET A 1 -2.65 -26.65 60.87
C MET A 1 -1.77 -25.94 59.85
N ASN A 2 -1.52 -26.53 58.69
CA ASN A 2 -0.85 -25.88 57.56
C ASN A 2 -1.50 -26.38 56.27
N ARG A 3 -2.20 -25.50 55.55
CA ARG A 3 -2.66 -25.76 54.18
C ARG A 3 -1.93 -24.75 53.29
N ILE A 4 -0.92 -25.22 52.57
CA ILE A 4 -0.27 -24.47 51.51
C ILE A 4 -1.06 -24.75 50.23
N LEU A 5 -1.74 -23.73 49.72
CA LEU A 5 -2.44 -23.76 48.44
C LEU A 5 -1.40 -23.49 47.35
N ILE A 6 -1.03 -24.52 46.57
CA ILE A 6 -0.14 -24.36 45.42
C ILE A 6 -0.99 -23.87 44.25
N CYS A 7 -0.87 -22.57 43.92
CA CYS A 7 -1.37 -22.03 42.65
C CYS A 7 -0.46 -22.49 41.52
N LEU A 8 -0.93 -23.46 40.73
CA LEU A 8 -0.27 -23.88 39.49
C LEU A 8 -0.58 -22.84 38.40
N LEU A 9 0.34 -21.90 38.16
CA LEU A 9 0.28 -20.97 37.04
C LEU A 9 0.59 -21.72 35.73
N LEU A 10 -0.46 -22.11 35.00
CA LEU A 10 -0.36 -22.63 33.65
C LEU A 10 0.06 -21.50 32.70
N PHE A 11 1.35 -21.42 32.38
CA PHE A 11 1.84 -20.64 31.24
C PHE A 11 1.44 -21.37 29.95
N LEU A 12 0.29 -21.02 29.38
CA LEU A 12 -0.04 -21.39 28.01
C LEU A 12 0.88 -20.60 27.06
N PRO A 13 1.70 -21.25 26.22
CA PRO A 13 2.47 -20.53 25.22
C PRO A 13 1.50 -19.90 24.23
N VAL A 14 1.52 -18.57 24.15
CA VAL A 14 0.83 -17.84 23.08
C VAL A 14 1.51 -18.24 21.78
N VAL A 15 0.90 -19.13 21.03
CA VAL A 15 1.34 -19.48 19.67
C VAL A 15 1.05 -18.26 18.81
N SER A 16 2.05 -17.38 18.66
CA SER A 16 2.02 -16.34 17.64
C SER A 16 2.14 -17.03 16.28
N PHE A 17 1.03 -17.14 15.56
CA PHE A 17 1.09 -17.55 14.16
C PHE A 17 1.83 -16.46 13.39
N ALA A 18 3.10 -16.74 13.04
CA ALA A 18 3.88 -15.85 12.21
C ALA A 18 3.15 -15.64 10.87
N GLN A 19 2.96 -14.38 10.49
CA GLN A 19 2.34 -14.02 9.21
C GLN A 19 3.13 -14.65 8.06
N GLU A 20 2.51 -15.56 7.31
CA GLU A 20 3.10 -16.14 6.10
C GLU A 20 3.07 -15.12 4.95
N TRP A 21 4.12 -15.07 4.14
CA TRP A 21 4.27 -14.16 3.01
C TRP A 21 4.46 -14.92 1.69
N LYS A 22 3.68 -14.56 0.67
CA LYS A 22 3.78 -15.05 -0.71
C LYS A 22 4.52 -14.06 -1.59
N THR A 23 5.06 -14.53 -2.71
CA THR A 23 5.65 -13.66 -3.75
C THR A 23 4.73 -13.62 -4.96
N PHE A 24 4.32 -12.42 -5.36
CA PHE A 24 3.65 -12.19 -6.63
C PHE A 24 4.70 -12.03 -7.73
N ASN A 25 4.63 -12.89 -8.74
CA ASN A 25 5.51 -12.86 -9.91
C ASN A 25 4.79 -13.43 -11.13
N GLN A 26 4.23 -12.54 -11.95
CA GLN A 26 3.58 -12.89 -13.22
C GLN A 26 4.44 -12.42 -14.40
N ALA A 27 4.51 -13.22 -15.47
CA ALA A 27 5.45 -13.00 -16.57
C ALA A 27 5.25 -11.63 -17.26
N ASP A 28 4.00 -11.20 -17.38
CA ASP A 28 3.60 -10.00 -18.10
C ASP A 28 3.49 -8.74 -17.20
N ILE A 29 3.85 -8.87 -15.92
CA ILE A 29 3.91 -7.80 -14.92
C ILE A 29 5.36 -7.39 -14.66
N LEU A 30 5.60 -6.08 -14.66
CA LEU A 30 6.92 -5.45 -14.67
C LEU A 30 7.56 -5.30 -13.27
N PHE A 31 7.02 -5.96 -12.26
CA PHE A 31 7.58 -6.00 -10.91
C PHE A 31 7.32 -7.35 -10.24
N THR A 32 7.99 -7.57 -9.13
CA THR A 32 7.64 -8.60 -8.15
C THR A 32 7.39 -7.93 -6.80
N VAL A 33 6.57 -8.53 -5.95
CA VAL A 33 6.25 -8.00 -4.63
C VAL A 33 5.90 -9.14 -3.68
N LYS A 34 6.26 -9.01 -2.41
CA LYS A 34 5.81 -9.93 -1.36
C LYS A 34 4.56 -9.39 -0.69
N TYR A 35 3.62 -10.27 -0.37
CA TYR A 35 2.37 -9.92 0.29
C TYR A 35 1.94 -11.00 1.29
N PRO A 36 1.17 -10.66 2.32
CA PRO A 36 0.62 -11.63 3.27
C PRO A 36 -0.20 -12.71 2.57
N ALA A 37 -0.04 -13.97 2.97
CA ALA A 37 -0.66 -15.12 2.31
C ALA A 37 -2.21 -15.10 2.32
N ASN A 38 -2.79 -14.38 3.27
CA ASN A 38 -4.23 -14.16 3.46
C ASN A 38 -4.77 -12.93 2.70
N TRP A 39 -3.91 -12.12 2.06
CA TRP A 39 -4.35 -11.04 1.19
C TRP A 39 -4.69 -11.60 -0.20
N VAL A 40 -5.78 -11.12 -0.77
CA VAL A 40 -6.24 -11.52 -2.11
C VAL A 40 -5.60 -10.61 -3.13
N ASN A 41 -5.02 -11.19 -4.20
CA ASN A 41 -4.51 -10.41 -5.32
C ASN A 41 -5.35 -10.61 -6.59
N LYS A 42 -5.50 -9.53 -7.37
CA LYS A 42 -6.22 -9.53 -8.66
C LYS A 42 -5.51 -8.63 -9.66
N ILE A 43 -5.48 -9.03 -10.92
CA ILE A 43 -5.03 -8.17 -12.03
C ILE A 43 -6.27 -7.62 -12.72
N LYS A 44 -6.35 -6.30 -12.88
CA LYS A 44 -7.42 -5.61 -13.60
C LYS A 44 -6.89 -5.01 -14.91
N GLU A 45 -7.79 -4.33 -15.64
CA GLU A 45 -7.48 -3.61 -16.86
C GLU A 45 -6.23 -2.71 -16.73
N GLY A 46 -5.46 -2.62 -17.82
CA GLY A 46 -4.18 -1.91 -17.81
C GLY A 46 -3.10 -2.58 -16.96
N LYS A 47 -3.25 -3.87 -16.65
CA LYS A 47 -2.33 -4.66 -15.81
C LYS A 47 -2.13 -4.09 -14.41
N ARG A 48 -3.14 -3.39 -13.88
CA ARG A 48 -3.12 -2.89 -12.51
C ARG A 48 -3.29 -4.06 -11.55
N VAL A 49 -2.32 -4.27 -10.68
CA VAL A 49 -2.36 -5.36 -9.68
C VAL A 49 -2.88 -4.81 -8.37
N PHE A 50 -3.91 -5.45 -7.83
CA PHE A 50 -4.50 -5.16 -6.53
C PHE A 50 -4.06 -6.22 -5.53
N PHE A 51 -3.77 -5.81 -4.31
CA PHE A 51 -3.63 -6.64 -3.12
C PHE A 51 -4.62 -6.10 -2.09
N THR A 52 -5.62 -6.89 -1.75
CA THR A 52 -6.73 -6.52 -0.86
C THR A 52 -6.60 -7.28 0.45
N SER A 53 -6.74 -6.57 1.57
CA SER A 53 -6.70 -7.14 2.92
C SER A 53 -7.82 -8.16 3.14
N PRO A 54 -7.67 -9.09 4.10
CA PRO A 54 -8.80 -9.81 4.64
C PRO A 54 -9.71 -8.85 5.43
N ALA A 55 -10.96 -9.27 5.66
CA ALA A 55 -11.86 -8.58 6.57
C ALA A 55 -11.22 -8.45 7.95
N GLU A 56 -11.40 -7.31 8.60
CA GLU A 56 -10.97 -7.10 9.98
C GLU A 56 -11.88 -7.83 10.98
N ASN A 57 -13.16 -7.95 10.63
CA ASN A 57 -14.20 -8.61 11.42
C ASN A 57 -15.40 -8.97 10.52
N ASP A 58 -16.39 -9.66 11.08
CA ASP A 58 -17.56 -10.16 10.33
C ASP A 58 -18.47 -9.04 9.77
N THR A 59 -18.27 -7.79 10.23
CA THR A 59 -19.05 -6.62 9.80
C THR A 59 -18.24 -5.65 8.95
N ASP A 60 -17.03 -6.02 8.53
CA ASP A 60 -16.15 -5.17 7.74
C ASP A 60 -16.66 -5.00 6.30
N ASP A 61 -17.08 -3.78 5.98
CA ASP A 61 -17.55 -3.37 4.67
C ASP A 61 -16.48 -2.67 3.82
N PHE A 62 -15.28 -2.46 4.37
CA PHE A 62 -14.18 -1.80 3.69
C PHE A 62 -12.86 -2.58 3.78
N TYR A 63 -12.51 -3.20 2.66
CA TYR A 63 -11.24 -3.90 2.52
C TYR A 63 -10.16 -2.94 2.01
N GLN A 64 -9.19 -2.63 2.86
CA GLN A 64 -8.01 -1.86 2.47
C GLN A 64 -7.29 -2.56 1.32
N ASN A 65 -6.66 -1.77 0.47
CA ASN A 65 -5.95 -2.34 -0.66
C ASN A 65 -4.76 -1.49 -1.06
N ILE A 66 -3.78 -2.19 -1.63
CA ILE A 66 -2.71 -1.61 -2.42
C ILE A 66 -3.02 -1.92 -3.87
N ASN A 67 -3.05 -0.89 -4.71
CA ASN A 67 -3.03 -1.07 -6.15
C ASN A 67 -1.75 -0.50 -6.75
N ILE A 68 -1.18 -1.24 -7.70
CA ILE A 68 0.08 -0.90 -8.36
C ILE A 68 -0.20 -0.83 -9.86
N SER A 69 0.04 0.35 -10.45
CA SER A 69 0.01 0.55 -11.88
C SER A 69 1.39 0.90 -12.41
N VAL A 70 1.64 0.49 -13.65
CA VAL A 70 2.87 0.81 -14.38
C VAL A 70 2.51 1.41 -15.72
N THR A 71 2.91 2.66 -15.96
CA THR A 71 2.68 3.37 -17.23
C THR A 71 4.00 3.61 -17.92
N THR A 72 4.07 3.40 -19.24
CA THR A 72 5.30 3.61 -20.02
C THR A 72 5.22 4.90 -20.82
N ASN A 73 6.27 5.71 -20.77
CA ASN A 73 6.47 6.87 -21.64
C ASN A 73 7.97 7.13 -21.80
N ALA A 74 8.43 7.45 -23.01
CA ALA A 74 9.83 7.68 -23.33
C ALA A 74 10.49 8.82 -22.51
N VAL A 75 9.69 9.78 -22.01
CA VAL A 75 10.21 10.90 -21.21
C VAL A 75 10.44 10.55 -19.73
N PHE A 76 9.80 9.48 -19.23
CA PHE A 76 9.93 9.11 -17.81
C PHE A 76 11.35 8.64 -17.50
N GLY A 77 11.91 9.15 -16.39
CA GLY A 77 13.27 8.83 -15.95
C GLY A 77 14.37 9.42 -16.84
N THR A 78 14.05 9.94 -18.02
CA THR A 78 14.97 10.57 -18.96
C THR A 78 14.92 12.09 -18.80
N SER A 79 14.10 12.79 -19.59
CA SER A 79 13.91 14.25 -19.51
C SER A 79 12.96 14.66 -18.39
N LEU A 80 11.96 13.84 -18.05
CA LEU A 80 11.09 14.06 -16.91
C LEU A 80 11.61 13.27 -15.70
N LYS A 81 12.00 13.98 -14.62
CA LYS A 81 12.36 13.35 -13.35
C LYS A 81 11.16 13.33 -12.42
N VAL A 82 11.13 12.36 -11.50
CA VAL A 82 9.99 12.21 -10.58
C VAL A 82 9.74 13.51 -9.80
N LYS A 83 10.81 14.17 -9.36
CA LYS A 83 10.77 15.44 -8.62
C LYS A 83 10.01 16.55 -9.37
N ASP A 84 10.08 16.56 -10.69
CA ASP A 84 9.45 17.58 -11.54
C ASP A 84 7.97 17.26 -11.79
N ALA A 85 7.57 15.99 -11.64
CA ALA A 85 6.21 15.52 -11.85
C ALA A 85 5.34 15.56 -10.57
N ILE A 86 5.96 15.70 -9.39
CA ILE A 86 5.29 15.63 -8.08
C ILE A 86 4.08 16.55 -7.99
N GLN A 87 4.26 17.82 -8.33
CA GLN A 87 3.22 18.82 -8.12
C GLN A 87 2.02 18.53 -9.02
N SER A 88 2.25 18.23 -10.30
CA SER A 88 1.17 17.88 -11.22
C SER A 88 0.43 16.63 -10.76
N ILE A 89 1.11 15.62 -10.22
CA ILE A 89 0.44 14.43 -9.68
C ILE A 89 -0.41 14.78 -8.46
N ALA A 90 0.11 15.57 -7.52
CA ALA A 90 -0.65 16.02 -6.35
C ALA A 90 -1.89 16.85 -6.76
N ASP A 91 -1.76 17.69 -7.79
CA ASP A 91 -2.86 18.49 -8.32
C ASP A 91 -3.94 17.62 -8.99
N GLU A 92 -3.54 16.59 -9.74
CA GLU A 92 -4.49 15.63 -10.31
C GLU A 92 -5.23 14.86 -9.22
N VAL A 93 -4.52 14.37 -8.21
CA VAL A 93 -5.12 13.68 -7.06
C VAL A 93 -6.15 14.56 -6.35
N LYS A 94 -5.83 15.83 -6.10
CA LYS A 94 -6.73 16.79 -5.46
C LYS A 94 -8.06 16.94 -6.22
N LYS A 95 -8.07 16.79 -7.54
CA LYS A 95 -9.29 16.87 -8.37
C LYS A 95 -10.20 15.64 -8.22
N THR A 96 -9.69 14.53 -7.70
CA THR A 96 -10.43 13.26 -7.60
C THR A 96 -11.22 13.08 -6.30
N LEU A 97 -10.96 13.92 -5.29
CA LEU A 97 -11.59 13.86 -3.98
C LEU A 97 -12.30 15.17 -3.66
N ASP A 98 -13.40 15.05 -2.91
CA ASP A 98 -14.02 16.19 -2.26
C ASP A 98 -13.37 16.39 -0.88
N GLU A 99 -13.26 17.65 -0.42
CA GLU A 99 -12.59 18.03 0.84
C GLU A 99 -11.18 17.43 0.99
N PHE A 100 -10.39 17.48 -0.09
CA PHE A 100 -9.00 17.05 -0.07
C PHE A 100 -8.21 17.76 1.04
N ASN A 101 -7.52 16.97 1.86
CA ASN A 101 -6.58 17.44 2.87
C ASN A 101 -5.28 16.63 2.79
N GLU A 102 -4.18 17.30 2.44
CA GLU A 102 -2.84 16.72 2.46
C GLU A 102 -2.35 16.60 3.90
N GLU A 103 -1.94 15.40 4.31
CA GLU A 103 -1.39 15.16 5.65
C GLU A 103 0.14 15.15 5.65
N SER A 104 0.74 14.61 4.60
CA SER A 104 2.19 14.57 4.47
C SER A 104 2.65 14.46 3.03
N ARG A 105 3.88 14.94 2.80
CA ARG A 105 4.55 14.93 1.52
C ARG A 105 6.05 14.78 1.73
N SER A 106 6.69 13.83 1.05
CA SER A 106 8.13 13.61 1.19
C SER A 106 8.78 13.02 -0.07
N SER A 107 10.08 13.30 -0.21
CA SER A 107 10.95 12.68 -1.22
C SER A 107 12.02 11.86 -0.52
N PHE A 108 12.35 10.70 -1.06
CA PHE A 108 13.33 9.77 -0.49
C PHE A 108 13.87 8.83 -1.57
N THR A 109 14.91 8.06 -1.24
CA THR A 109 15.44 7.03 -2.12
C THR A 109 14.78 5.69 -1.84
N TRP A 110 14.30 5.02 -2.89
CA TRP A 110 13.67 3.71 -2.82
C TRP A 110 14.21 2.81 -3.92
N ASN A 111 14.79 1.65 -3.54
CA ASN A 111 15.50 0.76 -4.46
C ASN A 111 16.58 1.47 -5.30
N GLY A 112 17.25 2.47 -4.72
CA GLY A 112 18.26 3.29 -5.41
C GLY A 112 17.69 4.30 -6.41
N LEU A 113 16.38 4.50 -6.45
CA LEU A 113 15.70 5.48 -7.29
C LEU A 113 15.18 6.64 -6.45
N ASP A 114 15.12 7.83 -7.04
CA ASP A 114 14.33 8.92 -6.47
C ASP A 114 12.86 8.49 -6.43
N ALA A 115 12.24 8.66 -5.28
CA ALA A 115 10.85 8.38 -5.04
C ALA A 115 10.17 9.51 -4.29
N PHE A 116 8.86 9.57 -4.45
CA PHE A 116 7.99 10.52 -3.80
C PHE A 116 6.86 9.78 -3.10
N GLU A 117 6.45 10.27 -1.94
CA GLU A 117 5.29 9.79 -1.22
C GLU A 117 4.42 10.96 -0.73
N ILE A 118 3.11 10.83 -0.93
CA ILE A 118 2.10 11.75 -0.44
C ILE A 118 1.03 10.95 0.30
N THR A 119 0.62 11.45 1.47
CA THR A 119 -0.54 10.92 2.20
C THR A 119 -1.57 12.02 2.36
N TYR A 120 -2.81 11.70 2.08
CA TYR A 120 -3.92 12.65 2.08
C TYR A 120 -5.23 11.97 2.46
N THR A 121 -6.20 12.78 2.85
CA THR A 121 -7.57 12.35 3.14
C THR A 121 -8.57 13.11 2.28
N GLY A 122 -9.78 12.57 2.14
CA GLY A 122 -10.90 13.24 1.50
C GLY A 122 -12.09 12.29 1.34
N TYR A 123 -13.13 12.75 0.65
CA TYR A 123 -14.32 11.95 0.36
C TYR A 123 -14.30 11.46 -1.08
N SER A 124 -14.59 10.18 -1.27
CA SER A 124 -14.80 9.63 -2.61
C SER A 124 -16.06 10.25 -3.25
N ARG A 125 -15.92 10.77 -4.48
CA ARG A 125 -17.02 11.44 -5.18
C ARG A 125 -18.25 10.56 -5.43
N SER A 126 -18.04 9.25 -5.56
CA SER A 126 -19.11 8.29 -5.88
C SER A 126 -19.88 7.77 -4.66
N GLY A 127 -19.48 8.11 -3.42
CA GLY A 127 -20.12 7.50 -2.25
C GLY A 127 -19.93 8.22 -0.92
N LYS A 128 -19.31 9.41 -0.89
CA LYS A 128 -18.98 10.15 0.35
C LYS A 128 -18.26 9.27 1.39
N LEU A 129 -17.45 8.31 0.93
CA LEU A 129 -16.64 7.51 1.84
C LEU A 129 -15.39 8.31 2.20
N ALA A 130 -15.17 8.56 3.49
CA ALA A 130 -13.97 9.23 3.97
C ALA A 130 -12.78 8.27 3.92
N VAL A 131 -11.82 8.56 3.05
CA VAL A 131 -10.64 7.71 2.82
C VAL A 131 -9.36 8.42 3.25
N ARG A 132 -8.38 7.63 3.64
CA ARG A 132 -6.96 8.00 3.76
C ARG A 132 -6.21 7.25 2.68
N VAL A 133 -5.39 7.96 1.92
CA VAL A 133 -4.67 7.39 0.78
C VAL A 133 -3.20 7.77 0.87
N THR A 134 -2.32 6.78 0.75
CA THR A 134 -0.88 6.98 0.60
C THR A 134 -0.47 6.54 -0.80
N GLN A 135 0.12 7.47 -1.57
CA GLN A 135 0.66 7.16 -2.88
C GLN A 135 2.18 7.24 -2.87
N ARG A 136 2.83 6.21 -3.44
CA ARG A 136 4.28 6.18 -3.66
C ARG A 136 4.58 6.07 -5.14
N ILE A 137 5.54 6.89 -5.58
CA ILE A 137 5.80 7.16 -6.99
C ILE A 137 7.29 7.10 -7.26
N CYS A 138 7.69 6.43 -8.34
CA CYS A 138 9.06 6.51 -8.85
C CYS A 138 9.12 6.23 -10.35
N PHE A 139 10.23 6.61 -10.98
CA PHE A 139 10.54 6.23 -12.36
C PHE A 139 11.66 5.19 -12.39
N TYR A 140 11.43 4.08 -13.09
CA TYR A 140 12.47 3.09 -13.39
C TYR A 140 12.54 2.91 -14.92
N LYS A 141 13.65 3.37 -15.52
CA LYS A 141 13.75 3.59 -16.98
C LYS A 141 12.57 4.48 -17.44
N THR A 142 11.94 4.13 -18.56
CA THR A 142 10.79 4.82 -19.16
C THR A 142 9.44 4.43 -18.54
N ARG A 143 9.43 3.96 -17.29
CA ARG A 143 8.24 3.44 -16.61
C ARG A 143 7.95 4.23 -15.33
N LEU A 144 6.72 4.71 -15.21
CA LEU A 144 6.14 5.26 -13.99
C LEU A 144 5.50 4.14 -13.18
N TYR A 145 5.98 3.95 -11.96
CA TYR A 145 5.33 3.10 -10.96
C TYR A 145 4.52 3.99 -10.02
N LEU A 146 3.22 3.74 -9.96
CA LEU A 146 2.32 4.39 -9.01
C LEU A 146 1.72 3.30 -8.13
N LEU A 147 2.03 3.38 -6.84
CA LEU A 147 1.46 2.54 -5.81
C LEU A 147 0.49 3.38 -5.01
N THR A 148 -0.71 2.87 -4.79
CA THR A 148 -1.73 3.55 -4.01
C THR A 148 -2.24 2.60 -2.95
N TYR A 149 -2.01 2.94 -1.69
CA TYR A 149 -2.65 2.29 -0.55
C TYR A 149 -3.87 3.13 -0.13
N THR A 150 -5.02 2.49 0.01
CA THR A 150 -6.28 3.13 0.43
C THR A 150 -6.81 2.45 1.68
N ALA A 151 -7.10 3.26 2.69
CA ALA A 151 -7.76 2.90 3.93
C ALA A 151 -8.96 3.82 4.20
N LEU A 152 -9.80 3.50 5.19
CA LEU A 152 -10.76 4.46 5.71
C LEU A 152 -10.01 5.57 6.44
N LYS A 153 -10.57 6.77 6.49
CA LYS A 153 -9.97 7.85 7.30
C LYS A 153 -9.98 7.52 8.80
N SER A 154 -11.03 6.84 9.26
CA SER A 154 -11.19 6.43 10.65
C SER A 154 -10.41 5.18 11.02
N ASP A 155 -9.98 4.40 10.04
CA ASP A 155 -9.42 3.07 10.28
C ASP A 155 -8.32 2.70 9.28
N ASP A 156 -7.14 2.38 9.82
CA ASP A 156 -5.93 2.08 9.08
C ASP A 156 -5.09 1.01 9.79
N VAL A 157 -5.72 -0.06 10.28
CA VAL A 157 -5.02 -1.15 10.99
C VAL A 157 -3.90 -1.79 10.16
N TYR A 158 -4.03 -1.77 8.82
CA TYR A 158 -3.06 -2.40 7.92
C TYR A 158 -1.94 -1.48 7.43
N ALA A 159 -1.83 -0.24 7.92
CA ALA A 159 -0.79 0.72 7.50
C ALA A 159 0.63 0.12 7.51
N ALA A 160 0.98 -0.56 8.61
CA ALA A 160 2.31 -1.17 8.77
C ALA A 160 2.54 -2.31 7.77
N THR A 161 1.55 -3.18 7.62
CA THR A 161 1.56 -4.28 6.64
C THR A 161 1.66 -3.74 5.22
N ALA A 162 0.92 -2.69 4.91
CA ALA A 162 0.94 -2.07 3.59
C ALA A 162 2.31 -1.46 3.27
N LYS A 163 2.92 -0.75 4.23
CA LYS A 163 4.29 -0.24 4.11
C LYS A 163 5.30 -1.37 3.87
N GLN A 164 5.12 -2.52 4.51
CA GLN A 164 5.98 -3.69 4.30
C GLN A 164 5.77 -4.33 2.91
N ILE A 165 4.53 -4.44 2.43
CA ILE A 165 4.26 -4.89 1.06
C ILE A 165 4.98 -3.98 0.07
N ILE A 166 4.77 -2.67 0.19
CA ILE A 166 5.37 -1.66 -0.68
C ILE A 166 6.90 -1.77 -0.65
N SER A 167 7.53 -1.90 0.52
CA SER A 167 8.99 -1.95 0.62
C SER A 167 9.62 -3.17 -0.06
N THR A 168 8.86 -4.25 -0.28
CA THR A 168 9.36 -5.50 -0.88
C THR A 168 9.38 -5.50 -2.41
N ILE A 169 8.84 -4.46 -3.06
CA ILE A 169 8.77 -4.40 -4.52
C ILE A 169 10.16 -4.42 -5.13
N LYS A 170 10.31 -5.22 -6.18
CA LYS A 170 11.48 -5.21 -7.05
C LYS A 170 11.04 -4.96 -8.48
N PHE A 171 11.63 -3.96 -9.11
CA PHE A 171 11.38 -3.64 -10.52
C PHE A 171 12.04 -4.68 -11.42
N LYS A 172 11.30 -5.17 -12.40
CA LYS A 172 11.87 -6.02 -13.45
C LYS A 172 12.49 -5.14 -14.53
N PRO A 173 13.58 -5.60 -15.18
CA PRO A 173 14.26 -4.86 -16.24
C PRO A 173 13.38 -4.51 -17.45
#